data_AF-A0A7L4ZND9-F1
#
_entry.id   AF-A0A7L4ZND9-F1
#
_cell.length_a   1.000
_cell.length_b   1.000
_cell.length_c   1.000
_cell.angle_alpha   90.00
_cell.angle_beta   90.00
_cell.angle_gamma   90.00
#
_symmetry.space_group_name_H-M   'P 1'
#
loop_
_entity.id
_entity.type
_entity.pdbx_description
1 polymer ?
#
loop_
_entity_poly.entity_id
_entity_poly.type
_entity_poly.pdbx_seq_one_letter_code
_entity_poly.pdbx_strand_id
1 'polypeptide(L)'
;MKLHKFTTTFYGNLTLFSIPILFIFILRIAGFDGLYGQDSYEYLRYTNAIQEYISGGIHPGNYFWPVLYPTLGSLLGFIFGSALALQLISCVSFSISCVYILKTIRLLYPNSKFDFFYVLIFAVFCPFLLKMGLIVMSDALTLVFVVLAFYFFFKSYYKNTNLAPIFIFAMCAFMTRYASLFITFPIIVYSSYLVVKRRKFQQLIIATLLSLIAAIPFLIFQWGALFEASSNYFLKVWSVANYFKSSFATEDGTTSYMFPNLIYTLYVFFHPGFIFIGFILSLISLKNYKTLFTFHQKMLLICSALYIFFLAGIPFQNPRILGLVFPLILVLLFPAFTKLMEIKLIKRFFIPVGIICVVLQLIFFTMTFKLIFERTIIEKELATLIKPYQGETLYSFDVDLAMQGRGLDFNYKNMYLERYQDFSKNDLILFDPSRYKVQWNGKNPMLNWEFIEKNYKLKILEIHPEGWKLYQIKTKK
;
A
#
# COMPACT_ATOMS: atom_id res chain seq x y z
N MET A 1 29.48 -14.69 -31.01
CA MET A 1 28.25 -14.54 -30.20
C MET A 1 27.47 -13.34 -30.73
N LYS A 2 26.53 -13.54 -31.67
CA LYS A 2 25.75 -12.43 -32.26
C LYS A 2 24.76 -11.92 -31.20
N LEU A 3 24.94 -10.68 -30.73
CA LEU A 3 23.94 -9.98 -29.93
C LEU A 3 22.61 -9.99 -30.69
N HIS A 4 21.66 -10.80 -30.23
CA HIS A 4 20.32 -10.86 -30.80
C HIS A 4 19.70 -9.47 -30.68
N LYS A 5 19.22 -8.90 -31.80
CA LYS A 5 18.46 -7.64 -31.84
C LYS A 5 17.34 -7.66 -30.80
N PHE A 6 17.52 -7.00 -29.68
CA PHE A 6 16.46 -6.79 -28.70
C PHE A 6 15.31 -6.01 -29.38
N THR A 7 14.08 -6.48 -29.20
CA THR A 7 12.89 -5.81 -29.75
C THR A 7 12.56 -4.55 -28.96
N THR A 8 11.85 -3.59 -29.57
CA THR A 8 11.36 -2.38 -28.88
C THR A 8 10.54 -2.70 -27.63
N THR A 9 9.84 -3.83 -27.62
CA THR A 9 9.12 -4.36 -26.44
C THR A 9 10.05 -4.76 -25.30
N PHE A 10 11.23 -5.33 -25.59
CA PHE A 10 12.20 -5.70 -24.58
C PHE A 10 12.76 -4.46 -23.87
N TYR A 11 13.22 -3.47 -24.64
CA TYR A 11 13.73 -2.21 -24.08
C TYR A 11 12.67 -1.48 -23.26
N GLY A 12 11.43 -1.43 -23.75
CA GLY A 12 10.32 -0.84 -23.00
C GLY A 12 10.12 -1.52 -21.65
N ASN A 13 10.04 -2.86 -21.61
CA ASN A 13 9.90 -3.58 -20.36
C ASN A 13 11.11 -3.36 -19.44
N LEU A 14 12.33 -3.38 -19.97
CA LEU A 14 13.55 -3.12 -19.21
C LEU A 14 13.48 -1.74 -18.55
N THR A 15 13.09 -0.68 -19.28
CA THR A 15 12.90 0.66 -18.71
C THR A 15 11.90 0.68 -17.54
N LEU A 16 10.79 -0.05 -17.65
CA LEU A 16 9.77 -0.13 -16.58
C LEU A 16 10.29 -0.83 -15.30
N PHE A 17 11.30 -1.69 -15.42
CA PHE A 17 11.97 -2.32 -14.27
C PHE A 17 13.13 -1.47 -13.75
N SER A 18 13.94 -0.89 -14.64
CA SER A 18 15.15 -0.15 -14.26
C SER A 18 14.84 1.09 -13.45
N ILE A 19 13.75 1.82 -13.74
CA ILE A 19 13.43 3.07 -13.04
C ILE A 19 13.14 2.82 -11.56
N PRO A 20 12.17 1.97 -11.14
CA PRO A 20 11.91 1.74 -9.71
C PRO A 20 13.13 1.21 -8.94
N ILE A 21 13.92 0.32 -9.58
CA ILE A 21 15.15 -0.22 -8.99
C ILE A 21 16.19 0.89 -8.77
N LEU A 22 16.35 1.81 -9.72
CA LEU A 22 17.24 2.96 -9.58
C LEU A 22 16.79 3.87 -8.41
N PHE A 23 15.48 4.07 -8.24
CA PHE A 23 14.96 4.82 -7.09
C PHE A 23 15.29 4.14 -5.75
N ILE A 24 15.10 2.82 -5.64
CA ILE A 24 15.53 2.09 -4.43
C ILE A 24 17.02 2.29 -4.17
N PHE A 25 17.86 2.14 -5.20
CA PHE A 25 19.30 2.28 -5.06
C PHE A 25 19.69 3.68 -4.56
N ILE A 26 19.16 4.73 -5.17
CA ILE A 26 19.41 6.13 -4.77
C ILE A 26 18.94 6.37 -3.33
N LEU A 27 17.73 5.93 -2.99
CA LEU A 27 17.15 6.11 -1.66
C LEU A 27 17.93 5.36 -0.58
N ARG A 28 18.43 4.16 -0.89
CA ARG A 28 19.30 3.39 0.00
C ARG A 28 20.62 4.11 0.29
N ILE A 29 21.24 4.70 -0.74
CA ILE A 29 22.43 5.55 -0.56
C ILE A 29 22.12 6.76 0.32
N ALA A 30 20.93 7.35 0.16
CA ALA A 30 20.46 8.45 1.00
C ALA A 30 20.03 8.02 2.42
N GLY A 31 20.18 6.74 2.78
CA GLY A 31 19.89 6.22 4.12
C GLY A 31 18.46 5.73 4.33
N PHE A 32 17.62 5.64 3.31
CA PHE A 32 16.26 5.09 3.41
C PHE A 32 16.25 3.57 3.19
N ASP A 33 15.70 2.82 4.14
CA ASP A 33 15.70 1.36 4.16
C ASP A 33 14.33 0.74 3.81
N GLY A 34 13.37 1.55 3.39
CA GLY A 34 12.00 1.10 3.07
C GLY A 34 11.06 1.09 4.27
N LEU A 35 11.57 1.27 5.49
CA LEU A 35 10.80 1.23 6.73
C LEU A 35 10.44 2.66 7.17
N TYR A 36 9.18 2.86 7.53
CA TYR A 36 8.64 4.08 8.12
C TYR A 36 7.33 3.78 8.86
N GLY A 37 7.14 4.36 10.04
CA GLY A 37 5.89 4.22 10.81
C GLY A 37 5.54 2.78 11.19
N GLN A 38 4.49 2.62 12.00
CA GLN A 38 4.14 1.36 12.65
C GLN A 38 3.93 0.18 11.68
N ASP A 39 3.12 0.37 10.62
CA ASP A 39 2.76 -0.69 9.67
C ASP A 39 3.97 -1.39 9.04
N SER A 40 5.00 -0.63 8.64
CA SER A 40 6.16 -1.21 7.94
C SER A 40 7.05 -2.05 8.87
N TYR A 41 7.21 -1.59 10.12
CA TYR A 41 7.92 -2.37 11.14
C TYR A 41 7.10 -3.57 11.59
N GLU A 42 5.77 -3.48 11.59
CA GLU A 42 4.92 -4.62 11.90
C GLU A 42 5.02 -5.72 10.82
N TYR A 43 5.08 -5.33 9.53
CA TYR A 43 5.41 -6.27 8.46
C TYR A 43 6.80 -6.89 8.64
N LEU A 44 7.81 -6.10 9.04
CA LEU A 44 9.16 -6.61 9.30
C LEU A 44 9.20 -7.58 10.49
N ARG A 45 8.58 -7.20 11.62
CA ARG A 45 8.49 -8.00 12.85
C ARG A 45 7.86 -9.35 12.54
N TYR A 46 6.71 -9.35 11.86
CA TYR A 46 6.01 -10.58 11.53
C TYR A 46 6.77 -11.44 10.51
N THR A 47 7.45 -10.81 9.55
CA THR A 47 8.34 -11.51 8.60
C THR A 47 9.49 -12.23 9.31
N ASN A 48 10.13 -11.56 10.27
CA ASN A 48 11.18 -12.15 11.09
C ASN A 48 10.65 -13.31 11.94
N ALA A 49 9.47 -13.15 12.55
CA ALA A 49 8.84 -14.20 13.34
C ALA A 49 8.49 -15.45 12.50
N ILE A 50 8.02 -15.28 11.25
CA ILE A 50 7.83 -16.41 10.32
C ILE A 50 9.17 -17.08 10.02
N GLN A 51 10.23 -16.30 9.80
CA GLN A 51 11.55 -16.82 9.48
C GLN A 51 12.13 -17.65 10.63
N GLU A 52 11.96 -17.15 11.85
CA GLU A 52 12.33 -17.84 13.10
C GLU A 52 11.54 -19.14 13.25
N TYR A 53 10.22 -19.12 13.03
CA TYR A 53 9.37 -20.30 13.07
C TYR A 53 9.79 -21.38 12.05
N ILE A 54 10.07 -20.98 10.80
CA ILE A 54 10.57 -21.89 9.75
C ILE A 54 11.91 -22.53 10.17
N SER A 55 12.71 -21.82 10.97
CA SER A 55 14.00 -22.27 11.47
C SER A 55 13.91 -23.10 12.76
N GLY A 56 12.70 -23.50 13.18
CA GLY A 56 12.45 -24.31 14.38
C GLY A 56 12.07 -23.51 15.63
N GLY A 57 11.81 -22.20 15.50
CA GLY A 57 11.37 -21.34 16.58
C GLY A 57 9.88 -21.43 16.91
N ILE A 58 9.38 -20.42 17.62
CA ILE A 58 7.99 -20.37 18.11
C ILE A 58 7.05 -19.86 17.01
N HIS A 59 5.80 -20.33 17.03
CA HIS A 59 4.76 -19.88 16.12
C HIS A 59 4.58 -18.34 16.18
N PRO A 60 4.50 -17.62 15.04
CA PRO A 60 4.53 -16.15 14.99
C PRO A 60 3.29 -15.45 15.60
N GLY A 61 2.24 -16.21 15.90
CA GLY A 61 1.00 -15.72 16.49
C GLY A 61 0.06 -15.04 15.48
N ASN A 62 -1.00 -14.43 15.99
CA ASN A 62 -2.01 -13.75 15.18
C ASN A 62 -1.45 -12.46 14.53
N TYR A 63 -2.02 -12.10 13.38
CA TYR A 63 -1.61 -10.95 12.58
C TYR A 63 -2.83 -10.23 12.05
N PHE A 64 -2.82 -8.91 12.10
CA PHE A 64 -3.99 -8.11 11.72
C PHE A 64 -4.31 -8.19 10.22
N TRP A 65 -3.29 -8.30 9.37
CA TRP A 65 -3.44 -8.36 7.91
C TRP A 65 -3.28 -9.79 7.36
N PRO A 66 -3.62 -10.02 6.07
CA PRO A 66 -3.23 -11.26 5.42
C PRO A 66 -1.71 -11.48 5.39
N VAL A 67 -1.30 -12.74 5.52
CA VAL A 67 0.11 -13.11 5.76
C VAL A 67 0.92 -13.43 4.51
N LEU A 68 0.35 -13.35 3.30
CA LEU A 68 1.08 -13.72 2.07
C LEU A 68 2.31 -12.83 1.84
N TYR A 69 2.18 -11.51 2.04
CA TYR A 69 3.30 -10.57 1.90
C TYR A 69 4.46 -10.85 2.86
N PRO A 70 4.25 -10.92 4.20
CA PRO A 70 5.34 -11.24 5.13
C PRO A 70 5.89 -12.67 4.94
N THR A 71 5.07 -13.63 4.48
CA THR A 71 5.56 -14.98 4.16
C THR A 71 6.55 -14.97 3.00
N LEU A 72 6.23 -14.28 1.90
CA LEU A 72 7.17 -14.13 0.78
C LEU A 72 8.42 -13.35 1.21
N GLY A 73 8.24 -12.35 2.06
CA GLY A 73 9.33 -11.61 2.69
C GLY A 73 10.26 -12.51 3.49
N SER A 74 9.72 -13.47 4.23
CA SER A 74 10.48 -14.40 5.08
C SER A 74 11.31 -15.36 4.23
N LEU A 75 10.71 -15.93 3.18
CA LEU A 75 11.39 -16.82 2.25
C LEU A 75 12.56 -16.12 1.53
N LEU A 76 12.36 -14.90 1.04
CA LEU A 76 13.44 -14.12 0.42
C LEU A 76 14.40 -13.51 1.47
N GLY A 77 13.93 -13.35 2.71
CA GLY A 77 14.69 -12.83 3.84
C GLY A 77 15.90 -13.69 4.19
N PHE A 78 15.85 -15.00 3.93
CA PHE A 78 17.01 -15.89 4.07
C PHE A 78 18.18 -15.54 3.15
N ILE A 79 17.93 -14.83 2.04
CA ILE A 79 18.97 -14.47 1.05
C ILE A 79 19.40 -13.01 1.23
N PHE A 80 18.45 -12.09 1.39
CA PHE A 80 18.71 -10.64 1.32
C PHE A 80 18.54 -9.91 2.66
N GLY A 81 18.09 -10.60 3.71
CA GLY A 81 17.58 -9.98 4.94
C GLY A 81 16.15 -9.45 4.76
N SER A 82 15.32 -9.59 5.80
CA SER A 82 13.87 -9.38 5.72
C SER A 82 13.45 -7.99 5.23
N ALA A 83 14.09 -6.92 5.72
CA ALA A 83 13.73 -5.55 5.32
C ALA A 83 13.98 -5.29 3.82
N LEU A 84 15.13 -5.72 3.31
CA LEU A 84 15.46 -5.58 1.89
C LEU A 84 14.58 -6.51 1.03
N ALA A 85 14.36 -7.74 1.47
CA ALA A 85 13.48 -8.70 0.79
C ALA A 85 12.07 -8.13 0.58
N LEU A 86 11.45 -7.59 1.64
CA LEU A 86 10.13 -6.97 1.56
C LEU A 86 10.10 -5.76 0.61
N GLN A 87 11.11 -4.90 0.68
CA GLN A 87 11.21 -3.74 -0.21
C GLN A 87 11.39 -4.17 -1.68
N LEU A 88 12.20 -5.19 -1.95
CA LEU A 88 12.39 -5.75 -3.28
C LEU A 88 11.10 -6.39 -3.83
N ILE A 89 10.35 -7.11 -3.00
CA ILE A 89 9.03 -7.65 -3.40
C ILE A 89 8.12 -6.51 -3.84
N SER A 90 8.05 -5.42 -3.08
CA SER A 90 7.23 -4.25 -3.42
C SER A 90 7.65 -3.62 -4.74
N CYS A 91 8.96 -3.44 -4.96
CA CYS A 91 9.52 -2.85 -6.17
C CYS A 91 9.29 -3.70 -7.42
N VAL A 92 9.55 -5.00 -7.32
CA VAL A 92 9.35 -5.96 -8.40
C VAL A 92 7.86 -6.06 -8.74
N SER A 93 6.99 -6.12 -7.73
CA SER A 93 5.54 -6.13 -7.91
C SER A 93 5.03 -4.87 -8.61
N PHE A 94 5.54 -3.70 -8.23
CA PHE A 94 5.22 -2.44 -8.92
C PHE A 94 5.67 -2.44 -10.38
N SER A 95 6.89 -2.90 -10.65
CA SER A 95 7.45 -2.99 -12.02
C SER A 95 6.63 -3.94 -12.91
N ILE A 96 6.28 -5.12 -12.38
CA ILE A 96 5.40 -6.08 -13.06
C ILE A 96 4.02 -5.47 -13.30
N SER A 97 3.46 -4.74 -12.33
CA SER A 97 2.19 -4.04 -12.48
C SER A 97 2.25 -3.07 -13.66
N CYS A 98 3.29 -2.25 -13.77
CA CYS A 98 3.46 -1.31 -14.89
C CYS A 98 3.52 -2.05 -16.25
N VAL A 99 4.27 -3.15 -16.34
CA VAL A 99 4.35 -3.97 -17.55
C VAL A 99 2.98 -4.55 -17.92
N TYR A 100 2.21 -5.04 -16.95
CA TYR A 100 0.91 -5.64 -17.23
C TYR A 100 -0.21 -4.61 -17.44
N ILE A 101 -0.10 -3.39 -16.90
CA ILE A 101 -0.92 -2.25 -17.32
C ILE A 101 -0.68 -1.98 -18.80
N LEU A 102 0.58 -1.87 -19.23
CA LEU A 102 0.94 -1.67 -20.65
C LEU A 102 0.41 -2.80 -21.55
N LYS A 103 0.60 -4.06 -21.14
CA LYS A 103 0.06 -5.22 -21.88
C LYS A 103 -1.47 -5.20 -21.95
N THR A 104 -2.15 -4.76 -20.89
CA THR A 104 -3.61 -4.64 -20.88
C THR A 104 -4.07 -3.54 -21.82
N ILE A 105 -3.41 -2.38 -21.81
CA ILE A 105 -3.69 -1.29 -22.75
C ILE A 105 -3.49 -1.75 -24.20
N ARG A 106 -2.38 -2.41 -24.52
CA ARG A 106 -2.11 -2.96 -25.86
C ARG A 106 -3.14 -4.00 -26.31
N LEU A 107 -3.64 -4.79 -25.36
CA LEU A 107 -4.67 -5.79 -25.63
C LEU A 107 -6.02 -5.15 -25.96
N LEU A 108 -6.41 -4.11 -25.22
CA LEU A 108 -7.71 -3.44 -25.36
C LEU A 108 -7.72 -2.39 -26.47
N TYR A 109 -6.56 -1.77 -26.74
CA TYR A 109 -6.39 -0.64 -27.66
C TYR A 109 -5.19 -0.85 -28.61
N PRO A 110 -5.25 -1.84 -29.51
CA PRO A 110 -4.09 -2.29 -30.30
C PRO A 110 -3.53 -1.25 -31.29
N ASN A 111 -4.34 -0.29 -31.72
CA ASN A 111 -3.95 0.73 -32.71
C ASN A 111 -3.31 1.99 -32.09
N SER A 112 -3.11 2.00 -30.76
CA SER A 112 -2.60 3.17 -30.06
C SER A 112 -1.09 3.32 -30.20
N LYS A 113 -0.61 4.56 -30.39
CA LYS A 113 0.82 4.88 -30.58
C LYS A 113 1.53 5.39 -29.32
N PHE A 114 0.77 5.74 -28.29
CA PHE A 114 1.26 6.46 -27.10
C PHE A 114 1.09 5.66 -25.80
N ASP A 115 0.86 4.35 -25.91
CA ASP A 115 0.63 3.43 -24.79
C ASP A 115 1.81 3.38 -23.81
N PHE A 116 3.04 3.18 -24.31
CA PHE A 116 4.24 3.13 -23.49
C PHE A 116 4.48 4.45 -22.76
N PHE A 117 4.35 5.56 -23.48
CA PHE A 117 4.53 6.89 -22.95
C PHE A 117 3.51 7.23 -21.85
N TYR A 118 2.25 6.83 -22.05
CA TYR A 118 1.21 6.97 -21.04
C TYR A 118 1.54 6.21 -19.75
N VAL A 119 1.95 4.94 -19.87
CA VAL A 119 2.33 4.11 -18.72
C VAL A 119 3.58 4.66 -18.04
N LEU A 120 4.56 5.13 -18.80
CA LEU A 120 5.77 5.73 -18.24
C LEU A 120 5.42 6.94 -17.36
N ILE A 121 4.60 7.87 -17.86
CA ILE A 121 4.28 9.11 -17.12
C ILE A 121 3.30 8.86 -15.98
N PHE A 122 2.23 8.11 -16.22
CA PHE A 122 1.09 8.03 -15.30
C PHE A 122 1.01 6.73 -14.51
N ALA A 123 1.86 5.74 -14.79
CA ALA A 123 2.02 4.57 -13.92
C ALA A 123 3.38 4.60 -13.21
N VAL A 124 4.50 4.65 -13.95
CA VAL A 124 5.85 4.58 -13.36
C VAL A 124 6.18 5.81 -12.53
N PHE A 125 5.98 6.99 -13.09
CA PHE A 125 6.24 8.25 -12.38
C PHE A 125 5.04 8.74 -11.55
N CYS A 126 3.94 7.98 -11.47
CA CYS A 126 2.82 8.36 -10.59
C CYS A 126 3.29 8.41 -9.13
N PRO A 127 3.19 9.56 -8.43
CA PRO A 127 3.73 9.75 -7.09
C PRO A 127 3.31 8.66 -6.11
N PHE A 128 2.01 8.37 -6.04
CA PHE A 128 1.50 7.39 -5.08
C PHE A 128 1.82 5.94 -5.45
N LEU A 129 1.83 5.58 -6.73
CA LEU A 129 2.21 4.22 -7.14
C LEU A 129 3.71 3.97 -7.01
N LEU A 130 4.55 4.93 -7.42
CA LEU A 130 5.99 4.84 -7.26
C LEU A 130 6.32 4.67 -5.78
N LYS A 131 5.72 5.49 -4.91
CA LYS A 131 5.84 5.36 -3.45
C LYS A 131 5.49 3.97 -2.95
N MET A 132 4.40 3.35 -3.41
CA MET A 132 4.05 1.97 -3.04
C MET A 132 5.12 0.95 -3.42
N GLY A 133 5.81 1.14 -4.54
CA GLY A 133 6.89 0.26 -4.96
C GLY A 133 8.19 0.43 -4.18
N LEU A 134 8.36 1.53 -3.42
CA LEU A 134 9.61 1.87 -2.73
C LEU A 134 9.58 1.58 -1.23
N ILE A 135 8.39 1.43 -0.64
CA ILE A 135 8.18 1.22 0.80
C ILE A 135 7.89 -0.24 1.12
N VAL A 136 8.19 -0.67 2.36
CA VAL A 136 7.85 -1.99 2.88
C VAL A 136 6.36 -2.02 3.24
N MET A 137 5.51 -2.34 2.26
CA MET A 137 4.06 -2.45 2.43
C MET A 137 3.46 -3.48 1.46
N SER A 138 2.37 -4.13 1.87
CA SER A 138 1.67 -5.14 1.06
C SER A 138 0.95 -4.61 -0.19
N ASP A 139 0.82 -3.29 -0.35
CA ASP A 139 0.00 -2.67 -1.39
C ASP A 139 0.48 -3.00 -2.81
N ALA A 140 1.78 -2.87 -3.08
CA ALA A 140 2.33 -3.13 -4.41
C ALA A 140 2.18 -4.61 -4.81
N LEU A 141 2.31 -5.54 -3.85
CA LEU A 141 2.09 -6.96 -4.09
C LEU A 141 0.60 -7.26 -4.39
N THR A 142 -0.32 -6.60 -3.68
CA THR A 142 -1.75 -6.76 -4.00
C THR A 142 -2.07 -6.17 -5.36
N LEU A 143 -1.49 -5.00 -5.67
CA LEU A 143 -1.65 -4.30 -6.94
C LEU A 143 -1.28 -5.18 -8.12
N VAL A 144 -0.13 -5.88 -8.05
CA VAL A 144 0.32 -6.73 -9.16
C VAL A 144 -0.64 -7.89 -9.39
N PHE A 145 -1.16 -8.50 -8.33
CA PHE A 145 -2.14 -9.58 -8.45
C PHE A 145 -3.47 -9.09 -9.02
N VAL A 146 -3.95 -7.91 -8.62
CA VAL A 146 -5.12 -7.26 -9.22
C VAL A 146 -4.89 -7.03 -10.71
N VAL A 147 -3.78 -6.38 -11.10
CA VAL A 147 -3.47 -6.09 -12.50
C VAL A 147 -3.34 -7.38 -13.33
N LEU A 148 -2.71 -8.42 -12.80
CA LEU A 148 -2.59 -9.71 -13.47
C LEU A 148 -3.96 -10.38 -13.66
N ALA A 149 -4.83 -10.36 -12.64
CA ALA A 149 -6.18 -10.90 -12.74
C ALA A 149 -6.98 -10.21 -13.87
N PHE A 150 -6.92 -8.87 -13.96
CA PHE A 150 -7.56 -8.12 -15.03
C PHE A 150 -6.96 -8.38 -16.41
N TYR A 151 -5.63 -8.46 -16.51
CA TYR A 151 -4.98 -8.80 -17.79
C TYR A 151 -5.44 -10.17 -18.31
N PHE A 152 -5.42 -11.20 -17.46
CA PHE A 152 -5.84 -12.55 -17.86
C PHE A 152 -7.35 -12.63 -18.10
N PHE A 153 -8.16 -11.84 -17.39
CA PHE A 153 -9.59 -11.70 -17.65
C PHE A 153 -9.84 -11.19 -19.07
N PHE A 154 -9.28 -10.03 -19.44
CA PHE A 154 -9.46 -9.49 -20.77
C PHE A 154 -8.82 -10.36 -21.84
N LYS A 155 -7.67 -10.98 -21.57
CA LYS A 155 -7.02 -11.91 -22.49
C LYS A 155 -7.91 -13.13 -22.77
N SER A 156 -8.52 -13.70 -21.74
CA SER A 156 -9.45 -14.82 -21.90
C SER A 156 -10.75 -14.40 -22.59
N TYR A 157 -11.24 -13.19 -22.33
CA TYR A 157 -12.43 -12.69 -23.01
C TYR A 157 -12.21 -12.53 -24.52
N TYR A 158 -11.15 -11.82 -24.93
CA TYR A 158 -10.89 -11.48 -26.34
C TYR A 158 -10.18 -12.58 -27.14
N LYS A 159 -9.32 -13.38 -26.51
CA LYS A 159 -8.52 -14.41 -27.19
C LYS A 159 -8.89 -15.85 -26.80
N ASN A 160 -9.97 -16.02 -26.04
CA ASN A 160 -10.48 -17.32 -25.58
C ASN A 160 -9.42 -18.22 -24.89
N THR A 161 -8.51 -17.60 -24.11
CA THR A 161 -7.45 -18.31 -23.38
C THR A 161 -7.93 -18.90 -22.04
N ASN A 162 -7.04 -19.63 -21.35
CA ASN A 162 -7.28 -20.20 -20.03
C ASN A 162 -7.82 -19.17 -19.01
N LEU A 163 -8.86 -19.56 -18.25
CA LEU A 163 -9.51 -18.78 -17.19
C LEU A 163 -8.86 -18.99 -15.81
N ALA A 164 -8.12 -20.08 -15.60
CA ALA A 164 -7.54 -20.43 -14.29
C ALA A 164 -6.68 -19.32 -13.66
N PRO A 165 -5.81 -18.59 -14.39
CA PRO A 165 -5.00 -17.53 -13.81
C PRO A 165 -5.82 -16.41 -13.14
N ILE A 166 -7.06 -16.17 -13.60
CA ILE A 166 -7.91 -15.10 -13.06
C ILE A 166 -8.23 -15.38 -11.59
N PHE A 167 -8.66 -16.60 -11.28
CA PHE A 167 -9.02 -17.00 -9.92
C PHE A 167 -7.78 -17.09 -9.02
N ILE A 168 -6.66 -17.61 -9.54
CA ILE A 168 -5.39 -17.71 -8.79
C ILE A 168 -4.92 -16.33 -8.37
N PHE A 169 -4.81 -15.37 -9.31
CA PHE A 169 -4.36 -14.03 -8.98
C PHE A 169 -5.37 -13.25 -8.14
N ALA A 170 -6.68 -13.48 -8.33
CA ALA A 170 -7.68 -12.89 -7.43
C ALA A 170 -7.54 -13.42 -6.00
N MET A 171 -7.26 -14.72 -5.82
CA MET A 171 -6.99 -15.31 -4.51
C MET A 171 -5.69 -14.76 -3.90
N CYS A 172 -4.60 -14.67 -4.68
CA CYS A 172 -3.35 -14.07 -4.20
C CYS A 172 -3.55 -12.60 -3.78
N ALA A 173 -4.33 -11.82 -4.53
CA ALA A 173 -4.68 -10.45 -4.15
C ALA A 173 -5.41 -10.43 -2.80
N PHE A 174 -6.44 -11.28 -2.65
CA PHE A 174 -7.23 -11.37 -1.42
C PHE A 174 -6.38 -11.82 -0.21
N MET A 175 -5.50 -12.80 -0.41
CA MET A 175 -4.53 -13.30 0.59
C MET A 175 -3.39 -12.32 0.86
N THR A 176 -3.31 -11.19 0.13
CA THR A 176 -2.39 -10.09 0.41
C THR A 176 -3.11 -8.93 1.11
N ARG A 177 -4.30 -8.56 0.63
CA ARG A 177 -5.20 -7.58 1.29
C ARG A 177 -6.67 -7.90 1.00
N TYR A 178 -7.45 -8.10 2.06
CA TYR A 178 -8.88 -8.42 1.94
C TYR A 178 -9.69 -7.44 1.10
N ALA A 179 -9.35 -6.14 1.15
CA ALA A 179 -10.04 -5.08 0.42
C ALA A 179 -9.98 -5.26 -1.12
N SER A 180 -9.01 -6.02 -1.65
CA SER A 180 -8.93 -6.30 -3.08
C SER A 180 -10.13 -7.08 -3.61
N LEU A 181 -10.84 -7.80 -2.73
CA LEU A 181 -12.02 -8.59 -3.10
C LEU A 181 -13.06 -7.73 -3.83
N PHE A 182 -13.32 -6.52 -3.32
CA PHE A 182 -14.28 -5.60 -3.94
C PHE A 182 -13.88 -5.16 -5.35
N ILE A 183 -12.58 -5.14 -5.67
CA ILE A 183 -12.09 -4.85 -7.02
C ILE A 183 -12.25 -6.07 -7.92
N THR A 184 -11.86 -7.26 -7.43
CA THR A 184 -11.83 -8.49 -8.25
C THR A 184 -13.17 -9.21 -8.33
N PHE A 185 -14.12 -8.94 -7.43
CA PHE A 185 -15.38 -9.66 -7.34
C PHE A 185 -16.17 -9.71 -8.66
N PRO A 186 -16.39 -8.59 -9.39
CA PRO A 186 -17.16 -8.66 -10.63
C PRO A 186 -16.49 -9.51 -11.72
N ILE A 187 -15.15 -9.49 -11.82
CA ILE A 187 -14.43 -10.34 -12.79
C ILE A 187 -14.43 -11.81 -12.38
N ILE A 188 -14.43 -12.13 -11.08
CA ILE A 188 -14.60 -13.52 -10.59
C ILE A 188 -15.97 -14.05 -11.01
N VAL A 189 -17.04 -13.31 -10.70
CA VAL A 189 -18.42 -13.70 -11.05
C VAL A 189 -18.56 -13.90 -12.56
N TYR A 190 -18.09 -12.94 -13.36
CA TYR A 190 -18.16 -13.07 -14.82
C TYR A 190 -17.30 -14.22 -15.35
N SER A 191 -16.13 -14.46 -14.77
CA SER A 191 -15.27 -15.59 -15.16
C SER A 191 -15.90 -16.93 -14.82
N SER A 192 -16.59 -17.06 -13.69
CA SER A 192 -17.37 -18.26 -13.35
C SER A 192 -18.48 -18.52 -14.36
N TYR A 193 -19.18 -17.47 -14.81
CA TYR A 193 -20.12 -17.58 -15.93
C TYR A 193 -19.44 -18.07 -17.22
N LEU A 194 -18.25 -17.55 -17.55
CA LEU A 194 -17.47 -18.02 -18.71
C LEU A 194 -17.02 -19.48 -18.59
N VAL A 195 -16.67 -19.95 -17.38
CA VAL A 195 -16.33 -21.36 -17.13
C VAL A 195 -17.51 -22.26 -17.50
N VAL A 196 -18.71 -21.93 -17.01
CA VAL A 196 -19.93 -22.68 -17.28
C VAL A 196 -20.27 -22.63 -18.77
N LYS A 197 -20.30 -21.42 -19.36
CA LYS A 197 -20.62 -21.21 -20.77
C LYS A 197 -19.67 -21.96 -21.72
N ARG A 198 -18.37 -21.98 -21.42
CA ARG A 198 -17.33 -22.63 -22.24
C ARG A 198 -17.09 -24.08 -21.84
N ARG A 199 -17.82 -24.62 -20.86
CA ARG A 199 -17.64 -25.96 -20.28
C ARG A 199 -16.20 -26.26 -19.85
N LYS A 200 -15.49 -25.28 -19.29
CA LYS A 200 -14.07 -25.38 -18.90
C LYS A 200 -13.88 -25.71 -17.42
N PHE A 201 -14.66 -26.65 -16.88
CA PHE A 201 -14.63 -27.00 -15.44
C PHE A 201 -13.26 -27.51 -14.96
N GLN A 202 -12.50 -28.19 -15.82
CA GLN A 202 -11.11 -28.58 -15.51
C GLN A 202 -10.23 -27.37 -15.14
N GLN A 203 -10.42 -26.21 -15.80
CA GLN A 203 -9.68 -25.00 -15.47
C GLN A 203 -10.06 -24.46 -14.09
N LEU A 204 -11.32 -24.61 -13.68
CA LEU A 204 -11.77 -24.22 -12.34
C LEU A 204 -11.17 -25.13 -11.28
N ILE A 205 -11.11 -26.45 -11.50
CA ILE A 205 -10.48 -27.39 -10.56
C ILE A 205 -8.99 -27.05 -10.38
N ILE A 206 -8.26 -26.86 -11.49
CA ILE A 206 -6.85 -26.44 -11.45
C ILE A 206 -6.70 -25.12 -10.69
N ALA A 207 -7.58 -24.15 -10.97
CA ALA A 207 -7.54 -22.87 -10.31
C ALA A 207 -7.79 -22.98 -8.81
N THR A 208 -8.74 -23.81 -8.37
CA THR A 208 -9.01 -24.06 -6.95
C THR A 208 -7.80 -24.68 -6.27
N LEU A 209 -7.20 -25.72 -6.85
CA LEU A 209 -6.02 -26.37 -6.29
C LEU A 209 -4.84 -25.40 -6.16
N LEU A 210 -4.57 -24.59 -7.17
CA LEU A 210 -3.49 -23.59 -7.13
C LEU A 210 -3.81 -22.40 -6.21
N SER A 211 -5.09 -22.02 -6.08
CA SER A 211 -5.54 -20.98 -5.14
C SER A 211 -5.41 -21.44 -3.69
N LEU A 212 -5.59 -22.74 -3.42
CA LEU A 212 -5.33 -23.32 -2.09
C LEU A 212 -3.86 -23.17 -1.69
N ILE A 213 -2.92 -23.30 -2.64
CA ILE A 213 -1.49 -23.08 -2.36
C ILE A 213 -1.24 -21.65 -1.87
N ALA A 214 -1.88 -20.65 -2.50
CA ALA A 214 -1.77 -19.26 -2.05
C ALA A 214 -2.40 -19.01 -0.68
N ALA A 215 -3.34 -19.86 -0.26
CA ALA A 215 -3.98 -19.82 1.06
C ALA A 215 -3.18 -20.56 2.14
N ILE A 216 -2.25 -21.46 1.79
CA ILE A 216 -1.46 -22.25 2.75
C ILE A 216 -0.86 -21.38 3.86
N PRO A 217 -0.16 -20.25 3.58
CA PRO A 217 0.41 -19.45 4.65
C PRO A 217 -0.63 -18.97 5.67
N PHE A 218 -1.81 -18.60 5.18
CA PHE A 218 -2.91 -18.20 6.03
C PHE A 218 -3.46 -19.36 6.86
N LEU A 219 -3.57 -20.56 6.27
CA LEU A 219 -3.98 -21.77 6.99
C LEU A 219 -2.97 -22.20 8.06
N ILE A 220 -1.68 -21.99 7.84
CA ILE A 220 -0.64 -22.32 8.82
C ILE A 220 -0.63 -21.30 9.95
N PHE A 221 -0.58 -20.00 9.62
CA PHE A 221 -0.29 -18.95 10.60
C PHE A 221 -1.54 -18.32 11.24
N GLN A 222 -2.70 -18.40 10.59
CA GLN A 222 -3.90 -17.63 10.96
C GLN A 222 -5.16 -18.51 11.07
N TRP A 223 -5.02 -19.84 11.23
CA TRP A 223 -6.18 -20.73 11.32
C TRP A 223 -7.14 -20.34 12.46
N GLY A 224 -6.62 -19.95 13.62
CA GLY A 224 -7.44 -19.47 14.75
C GLY A 224 -8.21 -18.19 14.41
N ALA A 225 -7.60 -17.30 13.61
CA ALA A 225 -8.21 -16.03 13.22
C ALA A 225 -9.33 -16.17 12.16
N LEU A 226 -9.49 -17.32 11.50
CA LEU A 226 -10.62 -17.56 10.58
C LEU A 226 -11.98 -17.36 11.26
N PHE A 227 -12.08 -17.78 12.52
CA PHE A 227 -13.30 -17.66 13.31
C PHE A 227 -13.46 -16.27 13.93
N GLU A 228 -12.36 -15.53 14.07
CA GLU A 228 -12.34 -14.13 14.53
C GLU A 228 -12.46 -13.11 13.38
N ALA A 229 -12.27 -13.50 12.11
CA ALA A 229 -12.28 -12.59 10.96
C ALA A 229 -13.62 -11.84 10.75
N SER A 230 -14.71 -12.36 11.32
CA SER A 230 -16.01 -11.67 11.45
C SER A 230 -15.94 -10.42 12.34
N SER A 231 -14.84 -10.22 13.07
CA SER A 231 -14.62 -9.12 13.99
C SER A 231 -13.97 -7.88 13.37
N ASN A 232 -13.62 -7.89 12.06
CA ASN A 232 -12.88 -6.82 11.40
C ASN A 232 -13.52 -5.44 11.67
N TYR A 233 -12.78 -4.58 12.38
CA TYR A 233 -13.25 -3.28 12.83
C TYR A 233 -13.89 -2.46 11.71
N PHE A 234 -13.24 -2.41 10.53
CA PHE A 234 -13.70 -1.58 9.42
C PHE A 234 -15.05 -2.02 8.84
N LEU A 235 -15.39 -3.30 8.92
CA LEU A 235 -16.72 -3.79 8.52
C LEU A 235 -17.79 -3.43 9.56
N LYS A 236 -17.43 -3.43 10.86
CA LYS A 236 -18.34 -3.03 11.95
C LYS A 236 -18.67 -1.54 11.91
N VAL A 237 -17.70 -0.69 11.56
CA VAL A 237 -17.88 0.77 11.50
C VAL A 237 -18.28 1.28 10.10
N TRP A 238 -18.45 0.38 9.13
CA TRP A 238 -18.87 0.74 7.78
C TRP A 238 -20.30 1.28 7.79
N SER A 239 -20.52 2.43 7.15
CA SER A 239 -21.86 3.02 7.05
C SER A 239 -21.98 3.94 5.85
N VAL A 240 -23.14 3.95 5.21
CA VAL A 240 -23.50 4.94 4.17
C VAL A 240 -23.47 6.36 4.72
N ALA A 241 -23.76 6.55 6.02
CA ALA A 241 -23.67 7.87 6.66
C ALA A 241 -22.26 8.46 6.58
N ASN A 242 -21.21 7.62 6.51
CA ASN A 242 -19.83 8.09 6.43
C ASN A 242 -19.52 8.77 5.10
N TYR A 243 -20.30 8.52 4.04
CA TYR A 243 -20.07 9.12 2.71
C TYR A 243 -20.08 10.65 2.76
N PHE A 244 -20.93 11.20 3.63
CA PHE A 244 -21.18 12.64 3.76
C PHE A 244 -20.44 13.27 4.94
N LYS A 245 -19.70 12.48 5.73
CA LYS A 245 -18.91 12.97 6.86
C LYS A 245 -17.49 13.31 6.43
N SER A 246 -16.93 14.33 7.06
CA SER A 246 -15.52 14.73 6.96
C SER A 246 -14.78 14.67 8.29
N SER A 247 -15.45 14.31 9.39
CA SER A 247 -14.85 14.15 10.72
C SER A 247 -15.31 12.84 11.35
N PHE A 248 -14.37 12.13 11.97
CA PHE A 248 -14.59 10.79 12.52
C PHE A 248 -13.93 10.65 13.89
N ALA A 249 -14.67 10.03 14.81
CA ALA A 249 -14.16 9.56 16.09
C ALA A 249 -14.08 8.03 16.03
N THR A 250 -12.86 7.50 16.11
CA THR A 250 -12.57 6.07 15.97
C THR A 250 -11.75 5.57 17.17
N GLU A 251 -11.33 4.31 17.13
CA GLU A 251 -10.35 3.77 18.09
C GLU A 251 -9.01 4.53 17.99
N ASP A 252 -8.64 4.97 16.78
CA ASP A 252 -7.44 5.77 16.47
C ASP A 252 -7.55 7.26 16.80
N GLY A 253 -8.54 7.64 17.62
CA GLY A 253 -8.80 9.02 18.01
C GLY A 253 -9.72 9.78 17.06
N THR A 254 -9.66 11.11 17.11
CA THR A 254 -10.49 12.01 16.31
C THR A 254 -9.70 12.60 15.15
N THR A 255 -10.22 12.44 13.93
CA THR A 255 -9.61 12.98 12.71
C THR A 255 -10.63 13.82 11.94
N SER A 256 -10.17 14.96 11.39
CA SER A 256 -10.99 15.84 10.56
C SER A 256 -10.29 16.09 9.23
N TYR A 257 -11.06 16.01 8.16
CA TYR A 257 -10.60 16.10 6.78
C TYR A 257 -11.28 17.27 6.06
N MET A 258 -10.66 17.73 4.97
CA MET A 258 -11.16 18.87 4.20
C MET A 258 -12.46 18.56 3.45
N PHE A 259 -12.61 17.34 2.95
CA PHE A 259 -13.76 16.94 2.14
C PHE A 259 -14.51 15.75 2.75
N PRO A 260 -15.80 15.58 2.44
CA PRO A 260 -16.51 14.34 2.73
C PRO A 260 -15.88 13.13 2.05
N ASN A 261 -16.03 11.95 2.67
CA ASN A 261 -15.43 10.72 2.16
C ASN A 261 -15.76 10.41 0.70
N LEU A 262 -17.01 10.64 0.26
CA LEU A 262 -17.39 10.34 -1.12
C LEU A 262 -16.63 11.19 -2.14
N ILE A 263 -16.40 12.47 -1.83
CA ILE A 263 -15.61 13.36 -2.71
C ILE A 263 -14.15 12.94 -2.68
N TYR A 264 -13.66 12.61 -1.48
CA TYR A 264 -12.30 12.15 -1.26
C TYR A 264 -11.98 10.88 -2.07
N THR A 265 -12.86 9.88 -2.13
CA THR A 265 -12.57 8.64 -2.86
C THR A 265 -12.50 8.82 -4.38
N LEU A 266 -13.05 9.92 -4.91
CA LEU A 266 -12.91 10.29 -6.32
C LEU A 266 -11.55 10.92 -6.66
N TYR A 267 -10.68 11.17 -5.68
CA TYR A 267 -9.33 11.69 -5.88
C TYR A 267 -8.51 10.89 -6.89
N VAL A 268 -8.79 9.59 -7.00
CA VAL A 268 -8.15 8.70 -7.99
C VAL A 268 -8.28 9.20 -9.44
N PHE A 269 -9.28 10.06 -9.74
CA PHE A 269 -9.52 10.62 -11.06
C PHE A 269 -8.87 11.99 -11.30
N PHE A 270 -8.52 12.75 -10.26
CA PHE A 270 -8.12 14.16 -10.44
C PHE A 270 -7.04 14.67 -9.48
N HIS A 271 -6.69 13.93 -8.44
CA HIS A 271 -5.65 14.36 -7.50
C HIS A 271 -4.26 14.29 -8.16
N PRO A 272 -3.41 15.33 -8.02
CA PRO A 272 -2.10 15.38 -8.66
C PRO A 272 -1.17 14.22 -8.31
N GLY A 273 -1.27 13.71 -7.08
CA GLY A 273 -0.53 12.51 -6.64
C GLY A 273 -0.89 11.20 -7.36
N PHE A 274 -2.01 11.17 -8.08
CA PHE A 274 -2.40 10.08 -8.98
C PHE A 274 -2.15 10.47 -10.44
N ILE A 275 -2.91 11.44 -10.94
CA ILE A 275 -2.85 11.90 -12.33
C ILE A 275 -3.23 13.39 -12.41
N PHE A 276 -2.23 14.26 -12.55
CA PHE A 276 -2.45 15.71 -12.51
C PHE A 276 -3.30 16.25 -13.68
N ILE A 277 -3.30 15.60 -14.85
CA ILE A 277 -4.24 15.92 -15.94
C ILE A 277 -5.55 15.13 -15.85
N GLY A 278 -5.80 14.42 -14.75
CA GLY A 278 -6.90 13.49 -14.62
C GLY A 278 -8.27 14.14 -14.78
N PHE A 279 -8.43 15.38 -14.30
CA PHE A 279 -9.64 16.15 -14.51
C PHE A 279 -9.92 16.38 -16.01
N ILE A 280 -8.90 16.78 -16.78
CA ILE A 280 -9.01 16.98 -18.24
C ILE A 280 -9.36 15.66 -18.94
N LEU A 281 -8.70 14.56 -18.58
CA LEU A 281 -8.98 13.24 -19.17
C LEU A 281 -10.40 12.76 -18.83
N SER A 282 -10.86 13.01 -17.60
CA SER A 282 -12.20 12.69 -17.15
C SER A 282 -13.26 13.47 -17.93
N LEU A 283 -13.06 14.77 -18.17
CA LEU A 283 -13.95 15.59 -19.00
C LEU A 283 -14.00 15.11 -20.45
N ILE A 284 -12.85 14.76 -21.05
CA ILE A 284 -12.80 14.20 -22.41
C ILE A 284 -13.55 12.86 -22.47
N SER A 285 -13.41 12.02 -21.44
CA SER A 285 -14.11 10.75 -21.30
C SER A 285 -15.63 10.94 -21.24
N LEU A 286 -16.10 11.89 -20.40
CA LEU A 286 -17.51 12.22 -20.25
C LEU A 286 -18.11 12.81 -21.53
N LYS A 287 -17.40 13.71 -22.22
CA LYS A 287 -17.83 14.23 -23.53
C LYS A 287 -18.01 13.11 -24.56
N ASN A 288 -17.25 12.02 -24.42
CA ASN A 288 -17.30 10.85 -25.28
C ASN A 288 -17.96 9.65 -24.59
N TYR A 289 -18.96 9.87 -23.75
CA TYR A 289 -19.57 8.83 -22.89
C TYR A 289 -19.95 7.53 -23.62
N LYS A 290 -20.26 7.56 -24.93
CA LYS A 290 -20.51 6.35 -25.74
C LYS A 290 -19.36 5.34 -25.65
N THR A 291 -18.11 5.80 -25.54
CA THR A 291 -16.94 4.90 -25.39
C THR A 291 -16.90 4.23 -24.02
N LEU A 292 -17.51 4.81 -22.99
CA LEU A 292 -17.60 4.20 -21.65
C LEU A 292 -18.53 2.99 -21.60
N PHE A 293 -19.37 2.80 -22.63
CA PHE A 293 -20.32 1.70 -22.69
C PHE A 293 -19.81 0.44 -23.41
N THR A 294 -18.55 0.42 -23.86
CA THR A 294 -17.91 -0.82 -24.33
C THR A 294 -17.80 -1.83 -23.17
N PHE A 295 -17.75 -3.12 -23.47
CA PHE A 295 -17.72 -4.16 -22.44
C PHE A 295 -16.55 -3.98 -21.45
N HIS A 296 -15.34 -3.75 -21.95
CA HIS A 296 -14.17 -3.58 -21.08
C HIS A 296 -14.26 -2.32 -20.21
N GLN A 297 -14.74 -1.19 -20.76
CA GLN A 297 -14.93 0.05 -20.00
C GLN A 297 -16.00 -0.11 -18.91
N LYS A 298 -17.14 -0.76 -19.22
CA LYS A 298 -18.17 -1.11 -18.23
C LYS A 298 -17.61 -1.97 -17.09
N MET A 299 -16.84 -3.01 -17.42
CA MET A 299 -16.24 -3.87 -16.40
C MET A 299 -15.26 -3.09 -15.51
N LEU A 300 -14.40 -2.24 -16.09
CA LEU A 300 -13.50 -1.38 -15.33
C LEU A 300 -14.26 -0.41 -14.41
N LEU A 301 -15.32 0.22 -14.91
CA LEU A 301 -16.18 1.11 -14.12
C LEU A 301 -16.86 0.40 -12.96
N ILE A 302 -17.48 -0.76 -13.21
CA ILE A 302 -18.19 -1.52 -12.16
C ILE A 302 -17.23 -1.95 -11.06
N CYS A 303 -16.07 -2.50 -11.42
CA CYS A 303 -15.06 -2.92 -10.45
C CYS A 303 -14.50 -1.73 -9.66
N SER A 304 -14.26 -0.61 -10.34
CA SER A 304 -13.73 0.58 -9.68
C SER A 304 -14.76 1.24 -8.76
N ALA A 305 -16.02 1.35 -9.21
CA ALA A 305 -17.11 1.92 -8.45
C ALA A 305 -17.39 1.10 -7.18
N LEU A 306 -17.42 -0.23 -7.28
CA LEU A 306 -17.64 -1.11 -6.13
C LEU A 306 -16.60 -0.85 -5.02
N TYR A 307 -15.33 -0.72 -5.39
CA TYR A 307 -14.26 -0.41 -4.44
C TYR A 307 -14.34 1.02 -3.89
N ILE A 308 -14.57 2.01 -4.75
CA ILE A 308 -14.69 3.43 -4.35
C ILE A 308 -15.83 3.64 -3.35
N PHE A 309 -17.00 3.02 -3.60
CA PHE A 309 -18.13 3.09 -2.68
C PHE A 309 -17.87 2.34 -1.38
N PHE A 310 -17.22 1.16 -1.45
CA PHE A 310 -16.79 0.47 -0.24
C PHE A 310 -15.91 1.38 0.64
N LEU A 311 -14.89 2.01 0.05
CA LEU A 311 -14.00 2.93 0.77
C LEU A 311 -14.71 4.17 1.31
N ALA A 312 -15.70 4.72 0.58
CA ALA A 312 -16.43 5.90 1.02
C ALA A 312 -17.19 5.64 2.35
N GLY A 313 -17.57 4.38 2.60
CA GLY A 313 -18.27 3.98 3.82
C GLY A 313 -17.38 3.75 5.03
N ILE A 314 -16.05 3.76 4.88
CA ILE A 314 -15.10 3.54 5.98
C ILE A 314 -14.74 4.89 6.63
N PRO A 315 -14.71 5.02 7.97
CA PRO A 315 -14.56 6.30 8.66
C PRO A 315 -13.12 6.85 8.72
N PHE A 316 -12.37 6.82 7.62
CA PHE A 316 -11.08 7.51 7.49
C PHE A 316 -10.72 7.79 6.02
N GLN A 317 -9.75 8.67 5.79
CA GLN A 317 -9.27 9.02 4.45
C GLN A 317 -7.76 8.79 4.35
N ASN A 318 -7.35 7.88 3.45
CA ASN A 318 -5.92 7.61 3.21
C ASN A 318 -5.63 7.39 1.72
N PRO A 319 -4.74 8.19 1.07
CA PRO A 319 -4.53 8.10 -0.38
C PRO A 319 -3.92 6.76 -0.79
N ARG A 320 -3.21 6.11 0.14
CA ARG A 320 -2.63 4.79 -0.04
C ARG A 320 -3.67 3.77 -0.48
N ILE A 321 -4.85 3.78 0.13
CA ILE A 321 -5.85 2.73 -0.13
C ILE A 321 -6.50 2.92 -1.52
N LEU A 322 -6.65 4.17 -1.96
CA LEU A 322 -7.14 4.49 -3.31
C LEU A 322 -6.19 4.01 -4.42
N GLY A 323 -4.89 3.88 -4.13
CA GLY A 323 -3.93 3.44 -5.15
C GLY A 323 -4.16 2.02 -5.66
N LEU A 324 -4.89 1.17 -4.92
CA LEU A 324 -5.15 -0.21 -5.34
C LEU A 324 -6.05 -0.31 -6.58
N VAL A 325 -6.97 0.64 -6.77
CA VAL A 325 -7.88 0.70 -7.94
C VAL A 325 -7.31 1.54 -9.08
N PHE A 326 -6.30 2.36 -8.81
CA PHE A 326 -5.77 3.32 -9.78
C PHE A 326 -5.29 2.71 -11.11
N PRO A 327 -4.69 1.49 -11.18
CA PRO A 327 -4.39 0.86 -12.46
C PRO A 327 -5.60 0.67 -13.38
N LEU A 328 -6.78 0.36 -12.82
CA LEU A 328 -8.01 0.23 -13.60
C LEU A 328 -8.44 1.60 -14.13
N ILE A 329 -8.31 2.64 -13.32
CA ILE A 329 -8.57 4.03 -13.73
C ILE A 329 -7.62 4.48 -14.84
N LEU A 330 -6.35 4.09 -14.79
CA LEU A 330 -5.40 4.37 -15.87
C LEU A 330 -5.85 3.73 -17.19
N VAL A 331 -6.27 2.46 -17.18
CA VAL A 331 -6.78 1.77 -18.37
C VAL A 331 -8.10 2.38 -18.85
N LEU A 332 -8.95 2.82 -17.92
CA LEU A 332 -10.22 3.50 -18.19
C LEU A 332 -10.00 4.83 -18.94
N LEU A 333 -9.07 5.65 -18.46
CA LEU A 333 -8.79 7.00 -19.00
C LEU A 333 -7.92 6.99 -20.26
N PHE A 334 -7.34 5.85 -20.65
CA PHE A 334 -6.43 5.77 -21.79
C PHE A 334 -7.02 6.26 -23.13
N PRO A 335 -8.28 5.95 -23.52
CA PRO A 335 -8.87 6.47 -24.75
C PRO A 335 -9.04 8.01 -24.76
N ALA A 336 -9.23 8.61 -23.58
CA ALA A 336 -9.26 10.07 -23.48
C ALA A 336 -7.85 10.65 -23.71
N PHE A 337 -6.83 9.98 -23.20
CA PHE A 337 -5.43 10.35 -23.44
C PHE A 337 -5.05 10.25 -24.92
N THR A 338 -5.44 9.18 -25.63
CA THR A 338 -5.15 9.05 -27.07
C THR A 338 -5.75 10.20 -27.87
N LYS A 339 -6.97 10.64 -27.53
CA LYS A 339 -7.61 11.81 -28.16
C LYS A 339 -6.90 13.12 -27.83
N LEU A 340 -6.43 13.29 -26.60
CA LEU A 340 -5.63 14.45 -26.21
C LEU A 340 -4.35 14.54 -27.04
N MET A 341 -3.69 13.41 -27.30
CA MET A 341 -2.46 13.34 -28.10
C MET A 341 -2.68 13.61 -29.60
N GLU A 342 -3.91 13.57 -30.10
CA GLU A 342 -4.24 13.90 -31.49
C GLU A 342 -4.33 15.42 -31.73
N ILE A 343 -4.39 16.23 -30.68
CA ILE A 343 -4.36 17.69 -30.78
C ILE A 343 -3.03 18.13 -31.43
N LYS A 344 -3.11 18.88 -32.53
CA LYS A 344 -1.96 19.27 -33.37
C LYS A 344 -0.78 19.86 -32.58
N LEU A 345 -1.06 20.70 -31.59
CA LEU A 345 -0.04 21.32 -30.74
C LEU A 345 0.68 20.29 -29.86
N ILE A 346 -0.08 19.43 -29.17
CA ILE A 346 0.46 18.39 -28.29
C ILE A 346 1.26 17.37 -29.11
N LYS A 347 0.73 16.98 -30.27
CA LYS A 347 1.42 16.07 -31.20
C LYS A 347 2.76 16.64 -31.69
N ARG A 348 2.83 17.94 -31.96
CA ARG A 348 4.06 18.64 -32.39
C ARG A 348 5.11 18.68 -31.27
N PHE A 349 4.68 18.86 -30.02
CA PHE A 349 5.57 19.03 -28.86
C PHE A 349 5.52 17.85 -27.87
N PHE A 350 5.24 16.63 -28.34
CA PHE A 350 4.95 15.51 -27.44
C PHE A 350 6.13 15.14 -26.52
N ILE A 351 7.37 15.25 -27.01
CA ILE A 351 8.58 14.97 -26.20
C ILE A 351 8.77 16.04 -25.11
N PRO A 352 8.85 17.35 -25.42
CA PRO A 352 8.92 18.39 -24.40
C PRO A 352 7.79 18.31 -23.37
N VAL A 353 6.54 18.12 -23.84
CA VAL A 353 5.37 17.96 -22.96
C VAL A 353 5.58 16.76 -22.04
N GLY A 354 6.06 15.63 -22.56
CA GLY A 354 6.38 14.45 -21.77
C GLY A 354 7.41 14.68 -20.68
N ILE A 355 8.51 15.37 -21.01
CA ILE A 355 9.56 15.72 -20.05
C ILE A 355 8.96 16.58 -18.93
N ILE A 356 8.18 17.61 -19.28
CA ILE A 356 7.50 18.46 -18.30
C ILE A 356 6.57 17.64 -17.42
N CYS A 357 5.78 16.71 -17.98
CA CYS A 357 4.92 15.82 -17.21
C CYS A 357 5.73 14.96 -16.22
N VAL A 358 6.86 14.39 -16.63
CA VAL A 358 7.73 13.60 -15.74
C VAL A 358 8.30 14.48 -14.63
N VAL A 359 8.80 15.67 -14.95
CA VAL A 359 9.34 16.61 -13.95
C VAL A 359 8.26 17.00 -12.93
N LEU A 360 7.05 17.34 -13.38
CA LEU A 360 5.92 17.65 -12.49
C LEU A 360 5.58 16.48 -11.57
N GLN A 361 5.53 15.25 -12.12
CA GLN A 361 5.28 14.06 -11.33
C GLN A 361 6.39 13.79 -10.30
N LEU A 362 7.65 14.03 -10.64
CA LEU A 362 8.77 13.94 -9.71
C LEU A 362 8.68 14.98 -8.59
N ILE A 363 8.24 16.21 -8.89
CA ILE A 363 8.00 17.24 -7.87
C ILE A 363 6.92 16.76 -6.89
N PHE A 364 5.79 16.25 -7.37
CA PHE A 364 4.73 15.72 -6.51
C PHE A 364 5.17 14.47 -5.73
N PHE A 365 5.98 13.61 -6.34
CA PHE A 365 6.61 12.48 -5.65
C PHE A 365 7.48 12.98 -4.50
N THR A 366 8.41 13.91 -4.75
CA THR A 366 9.29 14.46 -3.70
C THR A 366 8.47 15.08 -2.58
N MET A 367 7.44 15.88 -2.89
CA MET A 367 6.56 16.49 -1.88
C MET A 367 5.87 15.45 -0.98
N THR A 368 5.34 14.38 -1.58
CA THR A 368 4.60 13.34 -0.84
C THR A 368 5.49 12.31 -0.17
N PHE A 369 6.70 12.10 -0.69
CA PHE A 369 7.68 11.16 -0.17
C PHE A 369 8.55 11.77 0.94
N LYS A 370 8.75 13.09 0.93
CA LYS A 370 9.50 13.83 1.95
C LYS A 370 9.06 13.47 3.38
N LEU A 371 7.75 13.45 3.64
CA LEU A 371 7.19 13.09 4.96
C LEU A 371 7.56 11.67 5.40
N ILE A 372 7.62 10.72 4.46
CA ILE A 372 8.01 9.33 4.74
C ILE A 372 9.50 9.26 5.04
N PHE A 373 10.30 9.93 4.21
CA PHE A 373 11.75 9.95 4.37
C PHE A 373 12.17 10.60 5.69
N GLU A 374 11.61 11.78 6.01
CA GLU A 374 11.86 12.48 7.28
C GLU A 374 11.47 11.63 8.47
N ARG A 375 10.31 10.93 8.41
CA ARG A 375 9.90 10.01 9.47
C ARG A 375 10.94 8.90 9.70
N THR A 376 11.47 8.30 8.64
CA THR A 376 12.52 7.27 8.74
C THR A 376 13.81 7.83 9.36
N ILE A 377 14.20 9.05 9.02
CA ILE A 377 15.38 9.69 9.62
C ILE A 377 15.17 9.93 11.11
N ILE A 378 14.03 10.51 11.50
CA ILE A 378 13.67 10.72 12.92
C ILE A 378 13.71 9.39 13.69
N GLU A 379 13.16 8.31 13.14
CA GLU A 379 13.20 7.00 13.80
C GLU A 379 14.63 6.48 14.00
N LYS A 380 15.56 6.74 13.05
CA LYS A 380 16.98 6.38 13.21
C LYS A 380 17.69 7.23 14.26
N GLU A 381 17.39 8.53 14.27
CA GLU A 381 17.95 9.48 15.23
C GLU A 381 17.47 9.14 16.65
N LEU A 382 16.17 8.90 16.83
CA LEU A 382 15.60 8.45 18.10
C LEU A 382 16.21 7.13 18.56
N ALA A 383 16.37 6.15 17.67
CA ALA A 383 16.99 4.88 18.01
C ALA A 383 18.45 5.06 18.47
N THR A 384 19.19 5.98 17.85
CA THR A 384 20.56 6.30 18.24
C THR A 384 20.61 7.02 19.59
N LEU A 385 19.71 7.97 19.81
CA LEU A 385 19.60 8.79 21.00
C LEU A 385 19.28 7.95 22.26
N ILE A 386 18.39 6.97 22.15
CA ILE A 386 18.01 6.15 23.31
C ILE A 386 18.90 4.91 23.51
N LYS A 387 19.77 4.57 22.55
CA LYS A 387 20.64 3.38 22.60
C LYS A 387 21.44 3.21 23.90
N PRO A 388 21.96 4.26 24.55
CA PRO A 388 22.70 4.13 25.81
C PRO A 388 21.87 3.65 27.01
N TYR A 389 20.54 3.66 26.90
CA TYR A 389 19.62 3.38 28.01
C TYR A 389 18.95 2.00 27.93
N GLN A 390 19.44 1.12 27.05
CA GLN A 390 18.93 -0.24 26.87
C GLN A 390 18.97 -1.07 28.16
N GLY A 391 18.11 -2.09 28.24
CA GLY A 391 17.93 -2.96 29.41
C GLY A 391 16.89 -2.45 30.41
N GLU A 392 16.46 -1.19 30.29
CA GLU A 392 15.40 -0.60 31.12
C GLU A 392 13.99 -0.86 30.54
N THR A 393 12.95 -0.56 31.32
CA THR A 393 11.56 -0.53 30.82
C THR A 393 11.30 0.77 30.06
N LEU A 394 10.76 0.67 28.85
CA LEU A 394 10.46 1.81 27.99
C LEU A 394 8.97 1.89 27.66
N TYR A 395 8.30 2.91 28.18
CA TYR A 395 6.95 3.29 27.81
C TYR A 395 6.98 4.16 26.56
N SER A 396 6.26 3.77 25.52
CA SER A 396 6.25 4.50 24.25
C SER A 396 4.93 4.30 23.50
N PHE A 397 4.70 5.19 22.53
CA PHE A 397 3.61 5.15 21.58
C PHE A 397 4.13 5.60 20.22
N ASP A 398 3.60 5.04 19.13
CA ASP A 398 3.91 5.35 17.73
C ASP A 398 5.32 4.94 17.23
N VAL A 399 6.34 5.00 18.09
CA VAL A 399 7.74 4.69 17.72
C VAL A 399 8.28 3.40 18.36
N ASP A 400 7.52 2.74 19.21
CA ASP A 400 7.91 1.51 19.92
C ASP A 400 8.30 0.37 18.95
N LEU A 401 7.46 0.10 17.94
CA LEU A 401 7.77 -0.88 16.91
C LEU A 401 8.98 -0.51 16.07
N ALA A 402 9.21 0.80 15.85
CA ALA A 402 10.40 1.27 15.15
C ALA A 402 11.66 0.99 15.98
N MET A 403 11.65 1.28 17.28
CA MET A 403 12.78 1.01 18.17
C MET A 403 13.10 -0.51 18.24
N GLN A 404 12.08 -1.34 18.36
CA GLN A 404 12.20 -2.80 18.31
C GLN A 404 12.80 -3.27 16.98
N GLY A 405 12.25 -2.82 15.85
CA GLY A 405 12.71 -3.17 14.52
C GLY A 405 14.13 -2.69 14.20
N ARG A 406 14.64 -1.71 14.95
CA ARG A 406 16.03 -1.22 14.89
C ARG A 406 16.98 -2.01 15.79
N GLY A 407 16.49 -3.03 16.50
CA GLY A 407 17.29 -3.94 17.30
C GLY A 407 17.66 -3.40 18.69
N LEU A 408 16.89 -2.46 19.22
CA LEU A 408 17.09 -1.97 20.59
C LEU A 408 16.42 -2.89 21.60
N ASP A 409 17.16 -3.22 22.66
CA ASP A 409 16.72 -4.10 23.73
C ASP A 409 16.16 -3.31 24.92
N PHE A 410 14.83 -3.26 25.00
CA PHE A 410 14.08 -2.67 26.11
C PHE A 410 12.93 -3.59 26.49
N ASN A 411 12.47 -3.48 27.74
CA ASN A 411 11.16 -4.01 28.11
C ASN A 411 10.08 -3.03 27.65
N TYR A 412 9.60 -3.18 26.42
CA TYR A 412 8.65 -2.25 25.79
C TYR A 412 7.25 -2.33 26.41
N LYS A 413 6.70 -1.16 26.74
CA LYS A 413 5.32 -0.98 27.21
C LYS A 413 4.59 -0.02 26.28
N ASN A 414 3.58 -0.52 25.57
CA ASN A 414 2.85 0.26 24.57
C ASN A 414 1.68 1.03 25.23
N MET A 415 1.77 2.36 25.22
CA MET A 415 0.79 3.25 25.87
C MET A 415 -0.55 3.37 25.13
N TYR A 416 -0.71 2.75 23.96
CA TYR A 416 -1.98 2.65 23.26
C TYR A 416 -2.77 1.40 23.70
N LEU A 417 -2.09 0.26 23.78
CA LEU A 417 -2.72 -1.05 24.09
C LEU A 417 -3.24 -1.13 25.52
N GLU A 418 -2.50 -0.58 26.48
CA GLU A 418 -2.82 -0.73 27.90
C GLU A 418 -2.83 0.63 28.61
N ARG A 419 -3.73 0.77 29.59
CA ARG A 419 -3.73 1.89 30.53
C ARG A 419 -3.00 1.47 31.79
N TYR A 420 -1.82 2.05 32.00
CA TYR A 420 -0.98 1.76 33.15
C TYR A 420 -1.39 2.58 34.36
N GLN A 421 -1.43 1.94 35.53
CA GLN A 421 -1.77 2.58 36.81
C GLN A 421 -0.56 2.78 37.71
N ASP A 422 0.49 1.98 37.52
CA ASP A 422 1.71 2.05 38.31
C ASP A 422 2.93 2.04 37.38
N PHE A 423 3.94 2.81 37.78
CA PHE A 423 5.20 2.98 37.07
C PHE A 423 6.36 2.86 38.05
N SER A 424 7.42 2.16 37.66
CA SER A 424 8.55 1.93 38.53
C SER A 424 9.52 3.11 38.50
N LYS A 425 10.27 3.28 39.59
CA LYS A 425 11.37 4.25 39.62
C LYS A 425 12.44 3.83 38.60
N ASN A 426 12.97 4.82 37.89
CA ASN A 426 13.94 4.72 36.81
C ASN A 426 13.41 4.23 35.45
N ASP A 427 12.15 3.81 35.36
CA ASP A 427 11.51 3.52 34.06
C ASP A 427 11.58 4.73 33.13
N LEU A 428 11.65 4.44 31.83
CA LEU A 428 11.83 5.43 30.78
C LEU A 428 10.55 5.64 30.00
N ILE A 429 10.36 6.87 29.51
CA ILE A 429 9.23 7.22 28.64
C ILE A 429 9.77 7.98 27.44
N LEU A 430 9.48 7.48 26.24
CA LEU A 430 9.76 8.20 24.99
C LEU A 430 8.42 8.70 24.41
N PHE A 431 8.18 10.00 24.50
CA PHE A 431 6.88 10.56 24.10
C PHE A 431 6.99 12.03 23.65
N ASP A 432 6.08 12.42 22.76
CA ASP A 432 5.86 13.79 22.30
C ASP A 432 4.40 14.19 22.61
N PRO A 433 4.14 14.80 23.78
CA PRO A 433 2.76 15.12 24.19
C PRO A 433 2.12 16.17 23.29
N SER A 434 2.91 17.05 22.67
CA SER A 434 2.40 18.12 21.82
C SER A 434 1.76 17.57 20.54
N ARG A 435 2.37 16.52 19.97
CA ARG A 435 1.92 15.83 18.76
C ARG A 435 0.60 15.09 18.96
N TYR A 436 0.38 14.49 20.13
CA TYR A 436 -0.77 13.62 20.36
C TYR A 436 -1.96 14.29 21.03
N LYS A 437 -1.79 15.49 21.59
CA LYS A 437 -2.82 16.22 22.35
C LYS A 437 -4.16 16.37 21.65
N VAL A 438 -4.18 16.55 20.33
CA VAL A 438 -5.43 16.81 19.57
C VAL A 438 -6.11 15.50 19.18
N GLN A 439 -5.44 14.65 18.39
CA GLN A 439 -6.03 13.41 17.87
C GLN A 439 -6.34 12.39 18.97
N TRP A 440 -5.45 12.28 19.96
CA TRP A 440 -5.51 11.24 21.00
C TRP A 440 -6.08 11.76 22.32
N ASN A 441 -6.76 12.91 22.30
CA ASN A 441 -7.40 13.45 23.49
C ASN A 441 -8.41 12.45 24.09
N GLY A 442 -8.33 12.21 25.40
CA GLY A 442 -9.19 11.26 26.11
C GLY A 442 -8.98 9.79 25.72
N LYS A 443 -7.88 9.44 25.03
CA LYS A 443 -7.50 8.07 24.68
C LYS A 443 -6.25 7.62 25.45
N ASN A 444 -6.01 6.31 25.47
CA ASN A 444 -4.94 5.69 26.27
C ASN A 444 -3.57 6.40 26.19
N PRO A 445 -3.04 6.79 25.02
CA PRO A 445 -1.73 7.45 24.97
C PRO A 445 -1.68 8.74 25.80
N MET A 446 -2.69 9.60 25.67
CA MET A 446 -2.76 10.85 26.44
C MET A 446 -3.17 10.62 27.89
N LEU A 447 -4.08 9.67 28.17
CA LEU A 447 -4.47 9.34 29.54
C LEU A 447 -3.30 8.77 30.36
N ASN A 448 -2.44 7.95 29.74
CA ASN A 448 -1.20 7.46 30.34
C ASN A 448 -0.25 8.63 30.59
N TRP A 449 -0.01 9.49 29.59
CA TRP A 449 0.84 10.67 29.75
C TRP A 449 0.38 11.59 30.88
N GLU A 450 -0.89 11.99 30.89
CA GLU A 450 -1.48 12.87 31.89
C GLU A 450 -1.41 12.25 33.30
N PHE A 451 -1.63 10.94 33.40
CA PHE A 451 -1.50 10.23 34.67
C PHE A 451 -0.06 10.27 35.18
N ILE A 452 0.93 9.99 34.34
CA ILE A 452 2.33 10.04 34.71
C ILE A 452 2.71 11.46 35.13
N GLU A 453 2.38 12.45 34.32
CA GLU A 453 2.71 13.86 34.55
C GLU A 453 2.12 14.37 35.88
N LYS A 454 0.89 13.95 36.21
CA LYS A 454 0.22 14.32 37.46
C LYS A 454 0.81 13.62 38.69
N ASN A 455 1.16 12.34 38.59
CA ASN A 455 1.48 11.51 39.77
C ASN A 455 2.97 11.28 40.00
N TYR A 456 3.85 11.58 39.04
CA TYR A 456 5.29 11.28 39.14
C TYR A 456 6.16 12.51 38.83
N LYS A 457 7.34 12.58 39.44
CA LYS A 457 8.39 13.53 39.08
C LYS A 457 9.20 12.95 37.93
N LEU A 458 9.28 13.70 36.83
CA LEU A 458 10.01 13.30 35.62
C LEU A 458 11.32 14.08 35.49
N LYS A 459 12.41 13.39 35.19
CA LYS A 459 13.68 14.00 34.76
C LYS A 459 13.82 13.80 33.26
N ILE A 460 14.03 14.88 32.51
CA ILE A 460 14.38 14.77 31.09
C ILE A 460 15.82 14.30 31.00
N LEU A 461 16.06 13.21 30.26
CA LEU A 461 17.38 12.68 29.97
C LEU A 461 17.91 13.23 28.65
N GLU A 462 17.07 13.19 27.61
CA GLU A 462 17.44 13.59 26.25
C GLU A 462 16.27 14.35 25.58
N ILE A 463 16.62 15.24 24.64
CA ILE A 463 15.66 16.02 23.86
C ILE A 463 16.03 15.91 22.38
N HIS A 464 15.09 15.43 21.57
CA HIS A 464 15.20 15.44 20.12
C HIS A 464 14.70 16.78 19.55
N PRO A 465 15.34 17.33 18.49
CA PRO A 465 14.92 18.59 17.87
C PRO A 465 13.45 18.61 17.42
N GLU A 466 12.93 17.48 16.95
CA GLU A 466 11.54 17.31 16.50
C GLU A 466 10.50 17.14 17.63
N GLY A 467 10.85 17.50 18.87
CA GLY A 467 9.92 17.56 20.01
C GLY A 467 9.83 16.31 20.88
N TRP A 468 10.36 15.17 20.42
CA TRP A 468 10.45 13.94 21.21
C TRP A 468 11.38 14.10 22.41
N LYS A 469 10.97 13.57 23.56
CA LYS A 469 11.75 13.63 24.79
C LYS A 469 11.83 12.27 25.44
N LEU A 470 13.00 11.95 25.98
CA LEU A 470 13.21 10.80 26.84
C LEU A 470 13.12 11.26 28.29
N TYR A 471 12.12 10.77 29.00
CA TYR A 471 11.91 11.03 30.41
C TYR A 471 12.32 9.83 31.25
N GLN A 472 12.79 10.09 32.46
CA GLN A 472 13.02 9.10 33.51
C GLN A 472 12.11 9.38 34.70
N ILE A 473 11.42 8.35 35.17
CA ILE A 473 10.55 8.42 36.34
C ILE A 473 11.41 8.41 37.61
N LYS A 474 11.25 9.42 38.49
CA LYS A 474 12.06 9.56 39.72
C LYS A 474 11.35 9.06 40.97
N THR A 475 10.29 9.74 41.37
CA THR A 475 9.50 9.39 42.55
C THR A 475 8.05 9.75 42.30
N LYS A 476 7.13 9.06 42.98
CA LYS A 476 5.74 9.48 43.09
C LYS A 476 5.70 10.87 43.74
N LYS A 477 4.80 11.73 43.27
CA LYS A 477 4.62 13.11 43.75
C LYS A 477 3.93 13.15 45.09
#